data_AF-A0A1F3PF37-F1
#
_entry.id   AF-A0A1F3PF37-F1
#
_cell.length_a   1.000
_cell.length_b   1.000
_cell.length_c   1.000
_cell.angle_alpha   90.00
_cell.angle_beta   90.00
_cell.angle_gamma   90.00
#
_symmetry.space_group_name_H-M   'P 1'
#
loop_
_entity.id
_entity.type
_entity.pdbx_description
1 polymer ?
#
loop_
_entity_poly.entity_id
_entity_poly.type
_entity_poly.pdbx_seq_one_letter_code
_entity_poly.pdbx_strand_id
1 'polypeptide(L)'
;MINSILRYSLIFFLLMLLQVLLFNNIEFSGYVNPYIYIMFILLLPFEIPSWLLLILSFLTGLVVDFFCGSPGMHASATVSAGFVRPHVLRLISPRDGYEPGSDPS
;
A
#
# COMPACT_ATOMS: atom_id res chain seq x y z
N MET A 1 7.77 18.74 2.83
CA MET A 1 6.44 18.42 2.28
C MET A 1 6.50 18.00 0.80
N ILE A 2 6.95 18.85 -0.13
CA ILE A 2 7.08 18.47 -1.57
C ILE A 2 8.04 17.30 -1.79
N ASN A 3 9.20 17.28 -1.12
CA ASN A 3 10.13 16.16 -1.22
C ASN A 3 9.53 14.84 -0.72
N SER A 4 8.66 14.88 0.30
CA SER A 4 7.99 13.70 0.85
C SER A 4 6.97 13.13 -0.14
N ILE A 5 6.15 14.01 -0.73
CA ILE A 5 5.16 13.62 -1.76
C ILE A 5 5.87 13.05 -2.99
N LEU A 6 6.95 13.69 -3.43
CA LEU A 6 7.75 13.21 -4.55
C LEU A 6 8.37 11.83 -4.25
N ARG A 7 8.90 11.65 -3.04
CA ARG A 7 9.46 10.37 -2.57
C ARG A 7 8.40 9.26 -2.58
N TYR A 8 7.23 9.48 -1.99
CA TYR A 8 6.16 8.48 -1.95
C TYR A 8 5.61 8.16 -3.35
N SER A 9 5.50 9.17 -4.21
CA SER A 9 5.09 8.99 -5.61
C SER A 9 6.12 8.16 -6.39
N LEU A 10 7.42 8.43 -6.22
CA LEU A 10 8.49 7.66 -6.85
C LEU A 10 8.53 6.22 -6.34
N ILE A 11 8.36 6.01 -5.02
CA ILE A 11 8.22 4.66 -4.42
C ILE A 11 7.01 3.93 -5.00
N PHE A 12 5.87 4.60 -5.14
CA PHE A 12 4.67 4.03 -5.75
C PHE A 12 4.95 3.53 -7.18
N PHE A 13 5.49 4.39 -8.04
CA PHE A 13 5.81 4.01 -9.41
C PHE A 13 6.84 2.89 -9.48
N LEU A 14 7.89 2.94 -8.65
CA LEU A 14 8.91 1.91 -8.60
C LEU A 14 8.33 0.56 -8.17
N LEU A 15 7.53 0.52 -7.10
CA LEU A 15 6.89 -0.70 -6.60
C LEU A 15 5.90 -1.26 -7.62
N MET A 16 5.12 -0.41 -8.28
CA MET A 16 4.17 -0.85 -9.32
C MET A 16 4.89 -1.43 -10.54
N LEU A 17 5.95 -0.78 -11.00
CA LEU A 17 6.72 -1.24 -12.16
C LEU A 17 7.42 -2.56 -11.83
N LEU A 18 7.97 -2.68 -10.63
CA LEU A 18 8.56 -3.90 -10.12
C LEU A 18 7.52 -5.03 -9.98
N GLN A 19 6.32 -4.71 -9.48
CA GLN A 19 5.21 -5.66 -9.36
C GLN A 19 4.80 -6.22 -10.72
N VAL A 20 4.59 -5.34 -11.71
CA VAL A 20 4.04 -5.72 -13.02
C VAL A 20 5.08 -6.41 -13.90
N LEU A 21 6.32 -5.92 -13.94
CA LEU A 21 7.35 -6.47 -14.84
C LEU A 21 8.03 -7.70 -14.25
N LEU A 22 8.44 -7.64 -12.98
CA LEU A 22 9.23 -8.68 -12.34
C LEU A 22 8.32 -9.69 -11.64
N PHE A 23 7.55 -9.24 -10.65
CA PHE A 23 6.86 -10.17 -9.76
C PHE A 23 5.64 -10.87 -10.36
N ASN A 24 5.00 -10.28 -11.37
CA ASN A 24 3.96 -10.96 -12.13
C ASN A 24 4.50 -12.16 -12.96
N ASN A 25 5.81 -12.20 -13.21
CA ASN A 25 6.48 -13.28 -13.93
C ASN A 25 7.31 -14.20 -13.01
N ILE A 26 7.40 -13.89 -11.72
CA ILE A 26 8.13 -14.71 -10.74
C ILE A 26 7.12 -15.58 -10.00
N GLU A 27 6.89 -16.77 -10.55
CA GLU A 27 6.16 -17.82 -9.86
C GLU A 27 7.10 -18.53 -8.89
N PHE A 28 7.12 -18.09 -7.63
CA PHE A 28 7.96 -18.73 -6.61
C PHE A 28 7.42 -20.14 -6.35
N SER A 29 8.21 -21.16 -6.73
CA SER A 29 7.85 -22.58 -6.67
C SER A 29 6.58 -22.98 -7.46
N GLY A 30 6.11 -22.14 -8.40
CA GLY A 30 4.90 -22.40 -9.21
C GLY A 30 3.56 -22.13 -8.49
N TYR A 31 3.57 -21.69 -7.22
CA TYR A 31 2.34 -21.51 -6.43
C TYR A 31 2.24 -20.14 -5.73
N VAL A 32 3.36 -19.43 -5.52
CA VAL A 32 3.36 -18.20 -4.72
C VAL A 32 3.84 -17.02 -5.55
N ASN A 33 2.93 -16.07 -5.77
CA ASN A 33 3.26 -14.77 -6.36
C ASN A 33 3.38 -13.73 -5.24
N PRO A 34 4.56 -13.16 -4.99
CA PRO A 34 4.73 -12.12 -3.98
C PRO A 34 4.12 -10.79 -4.46
N TYR A 35 3.22 -10.24 -3.66
CA TYR A 35 2.53 -8.97 -3.93
C TYR A 35 3.16 -7.83 -3.14
N ILE A 36 4.19 -7.21 -3.73
CA ILE A 36 5.01 -6.16 -3.12
C ILE A 36 4.31 -4.79 -3.10
N TYR A 37 3.37 -4.56 -4.01
CA TYR A 37 2.64 -3.28 -4.07
C TYR A 37 1.91 -2.94 -2.74
N ILE A 38 1.60 -3.92 -1.90
CA ILE A 38 1.01 -3.71 -0.57
C ILE A 38 1.91 -2.87 0.35
N MET A 39 3.23 -2.90 0.14
CA MET A 39 4.19 -2.11 0.92
C MET A 39 3.93 -0.62 0.80
N PHE A 40 3.38 -0.15 -0.34
CA PHE A 40 2.97 1.24 -0.49
C PHE A 40 1.92 1.64 0.55
N ILE A 41 0.94 0.76 0.82
CA ILE A 41 -0.12 1.00 1.80
C ILE A 41 0.45 1.06 3.22
N LEU A 42 1.46 0.24 3.51
CA LEU A 42 2.09 0.14 4.82
C LEU A 42 3.05 1.30 5.11
N LEU A 43 3.79 1.78 4.09
CA LEU A 43 4.78 2.87 4.20
C LEU A 43 4.14 4.27 4.31
N LEU A 44 2.84 4.41 4.04
CA LEU A 44 2.16 5.69 4.16
C LEU A 44 2.24 6.22 5.60
N PRO A 45 2.35 7.53 5.83
CA PRO A 45 2.39 8.08 7.18
C PRO A 45 1.14 7.73 8.02
N PHE A 46 1.30 7.70 9.34
CA PHE A 46 0.21 7.37 10.27
C PHE A 46 -0.85 8.49 10.36
N GLU A 47 -0.47 9.73 10.03
CA GLU A 47 -1.31 10.92 10.13
C GLU A 47 -2.23 11.18 8.93
N ILE A 48 -2.20 10.30 7.92
CA ILE A 48 -3.02 10.49 6.72
C ILE A 48 -4.51 10.33 7.07
N PRO A 49 -5.39 11.23 6.59
CA PRO A 49 -6.81 11.11 6.84
C PRO A 49 -7.38 9.84 6.19
N SER A 50 -8.25 9.12 6.91
CA SER A 50 -8.74 7.79 6.51
C SER A 50 -9.37 7.76 5.12
N TRP A 51 -10.07 8.83 4.71
CA TRP A 51 -10.67 8.92 3.38
C TRP A 51 -9.62 8.93 2.26
N LEU A 52 -8.51 9.66 2.45
CA LEU A 52 -7.42 9.72 1.49
C LEU A 52 -6.70 8.37 1.41
N LEU A 53 -6.51 7.71 2.55
CA LEU A 53 -5.91 6.39 2.60
C LEU A 53 -6.73 5.35 1.83
N LEU A 54 -8.06 5.38 1.95
CA LEU A 54 -8.96 4.49 1.20
C LEU A 54 -8.90 4.75 -0.31
N ILE A 55 -8.89 6.02 -0.73
CA ILE A 55 -8.74 6.39 -2.15
C ILE A 55 -7.41 5.89 -2.70
N LEU A 56 -6.30 6.12 -1.99
CA LEU A 56 -4.97 5.66 -2.40
C LEU A 56 -4.90 4.13 -2.47
N SER A 57 -5.50 3.44 -1.49
CA SER A 57 -5.57 1.98 -1.47
C SER A 57 -6.36 1.43 -2.65
N PHE A 58 -7.52 2.03 -2.96
CA PHE A 58 -8.33 1.68 -4.11
C PHE A 58 -7.59 1.89 -5.42
N LEU A 59 -7.00 3.07 -5.63
CA LEU A 59 -6.24 3.37 -6.84
C LEU A 59 -5.06 2.42 -7.03
N THR A 60 -4.33 2.10 -5.95
CA THR A 60 -3.21 1.15 -6.01
C THR A 60 -3.69 -0.22 -6.48
N GLY A 61 -4.74 -0.77 -5.86
CA GLY A 61 -5.27 -2.09 -6.23
C GLY A 61 -5.90 -2.09 -7.62
N LEU A 62 -6.56 -1.00 -8.03
CA LEU A 62 -7.14 -0.84 -9.36
C LEU A 62 -6.07 -0.90 -10.45
N VAL A 63 -4.94 -0.21 -10.25
CA VAL A 63 -3.82 -0.24 -11.21
C VAL A 63 -3.28 -1.68 -11.34
N VAL A 64 -3.09 -2.39 -10.23
CA VAL A 64 -2.65 -3.80 -10.26
C VAL A 64 -3.66 -4.68 -10.98
N ASP A 65 -4.96 -4.52 -10.68
CA ASP A 65 -6.04 -5.28 -11.31
C ASP A 65 -6.05 -5.11 -12.84
N PHE A 66 -5.77 -3.91 -13.34
CA PHE A 66 -5.65 -3.66 -14.78
C PHE A 66 -4.49 -4.42 -15.44
N PHE A 67 -3.36 -4.58 -14.74
CA PHE A 67 -2.18 -5.25 -15.28
C PHE A 67 -2.16 -6.77 -15.06
N CYS A 68 -2.74 -7.25 -13.95
CA CYS A 68 -2.78 -8.68 -13.61
C CYS A 68 -4.02 -9.40 -14.17
N GLY A 69 -4.99 -8.66 -14.75
CA GLY A 69 -6.17 -9.26 -15.37
C GLY A 69 -7.20 -9.83 -14.38
N SER A 70 -7.11 -9.45 -13.10
CA SER A 70 -8.02 -9.88 -12.02
C SER A 70 -8.90 -8.72 -11.54
N PRO A 71 -9.82 -8.20 -12.35
CA PRO A 71 -10.55 -6.97 -12.05
C PRO A 71 -11.26 -7.02 -10.69
N GLY A 72 -10.91 -6.10 -9.80
CA GLY A 72 -11.53 -5.92 -8.49
C GLY A 72 -10.94 -6.75 -7.35
N MET A 73 -10.08 -7.74 -7.63
CA MET A 73 -9.53 -8.60 -6.58
C MET A 73 -8.51 -7.85 -5.73
N HIS A 74 -7.53 -7.20 -6.35
CA HIS A 74 -6.55 -6.41 -5.63
C HIS A 74 -7.17 -5.12 -5.09
N ALA A 75 -8.08 -4.48 -5.82
CA ALA A 75 -8.78 -3.28 -5.35
C ALA A 75 -9.60 -3.52 -4.07
N SER A 76 -10.31 -4.64 -3.97
CA SER A 76 -11.07 -4.97 -2.75
C SER A 76 -10.13 -5.29 -1.58
N ALA A 77 -9.09 -6.10 -1.81
CA ALA A 77 -8.11 -6.46 -0.79
C ALA A 77 -7.35 -5.25 -0.22
N THR A 78 -6.91 -4.33 -1.09
CA THR A 78 -6.18 -3.12 -0.65
C THR A 78 -7.06 -2.17 0.13
N VAL A 79 -8.31 -1.96 -0.31
CA VAL A 79 -9.27 -1.12 0.40
C VAL A 79 -9.59 -1.69 1.77
N SER A 80 -9.80 -3.01 1.87
CA SER A 80 -10.00 -3.68 3.16
C SER A 80 -8.78 -3.53 4.08
N ALA A 81 -7.57 -3.71 3.54
CA ALA A 81 -6.33 -3.51 4.30
C ALA A 81 -6.20 -2.05 4.79
N GLY A 82 -6.48 -1.08 3.92
CA GLY A 82 -6.47 0.33 4.26
C GLY A 82 -7.51 0.72 5.31
N PHE A 83 -8.71 0.14 5.23
CA PHE A 83 -9.78 0.35 6.20
C PHE A 83 -9.42 -0.19 7.59
N VAL A 84 -8.81 -1.38 7.65
CA VAL A 84 -8.41 -2.03 8.91
C VAL A 84 -7.19 -1.36 9.55
N ARG A 85 -6.31 -0.76 8.74
CA ARG A 85 -5.06 -0.12 9.19
C ARG A 85 -5.21 0.82 10.40
N PRO A 86 -6.08 1.86 10.41
CA PRO A 86 -6.22 2.75 11.56
C PRO A 86 -6.69 2.02 12.83
N HIS A 87 -7.50 0.97 12.69
CA HIS A 87 -7.92 0.15 13.83
C HIS A 87 -6.77 -0.66 14.41
N VAL A 88 -5.94 -1.25 13.55
CA VAL A 88 -4.74 -1.99 13.96
C VAL A 88 -3.72 -1.07 14.62
N LEU A 89 -3.50 0.12 14.07
CA LEU A 89 -2.60 1.12 14.65
C LEU A 89 -3.05 1.56 16.04
N ARG A 90 -4.35 1.73 16.25
CA ARG A 90 -4.91 2.04 17.58
C ARG A 90 -4.75 0.90 18.60
N LEU A 91 -4.73 -0.35 18.13
CA LEU A 91 -4.50 -1.51 19.01
C LEU A 91 -3.03 -1.65 19.40
N ILE A 92 -2.11 -1.26 18.52
CA ILE A 92 -0.66 -1.42 18.71
C ILE A 92 0.00 -0.15 19.27
N SER A 93 -0.70 0.98 19.26
CA SER A 93 -0.16 2.28 19.70
C SER A 93 0.34 2.21 21.15
N PRO A 94 1.57 2.69 21.44
CA PRO A 94 2.09 2.85 22.80
C PRO A 94 1.17 3.71 23.67
N ARG A 95 1.32 3.64 25.00
CA ARG A 95 0.48 4.39 25.97
C ARG A 95 0.49 5.90 25.72
N ASP A 96 1.53 6.43 25.08
CA ASP A 96 1.70 7.85 24.72
C ASP A 96 1.23 8.20 23.28
N GLY A 97 0.69 7.23 22.53
CA GLY A 97 0.28 7.43 21.14
C GLY A 97 1.45 7.51 20.17
N TYR A 98 1.15 7.87 18.92
CA TYR A 98 2.17 8.17 17.90
C TYR A 98 2.50 9.67 17.96
N GLU A 99 3.78 10.02 18.00
CA GLU A 99 4.21 11.42 17.92
C GLU A 99 3.81 12.02 16.56
N PRO A 100 3.35 13.28 16.53
CA PRO A 100 3.04 13.92 15.28
C PRO A 100 4.27 14.00 14.36
N GLY A 101 4.16 13.50 13.14
CA GLY A 101 5.27 13.38 12.18
C GLY A 101 6.11 12.10 12.31
N SER A 102 5.67 11.10 13.08
CA SER A 102 6.29 9.77 13.05
C SER A 102 5.98 9.06 11.73
N ASP A 103 7.02 8.86 10.91
CA ASP A 103 6.95 8.03 9.73
C ASP A 103 7.15 6.54 10.14
N PRO A 104 6.50 5.58 9.47
CA PRO A 104 6.76 4.15 9.68
C PRO A 104 8.17 3.67 9.22
N SER A 105 9.05 4.57 8.75
CA SER A 105 10.37 4.27 8.18
C SER A 105 11.51 4.93 8.92
#